data_AF-A0A7Y2EMH9-F1
#
_entry.id   AF-A0A7Y2EMH9-F1
#
_cell.length_a   1.000
_cell.length_b   1.000
_cell.length_c   1.000
_cell.angle_alpha   90.00
_cell.angle_beta   90.00
_cell.angle_gamma   90.00
#
_symmetry.space_group_name_H-M   'P 1'
#
loop_
_entity.id
_entity.type
_entity.pdbx_description
1 polymer ?
#
loop_
_entity_poly.entity_id
_entity_poly.type
_entity_poly.pdbx_seq_one_letter_code
_entity_poly.pdbx_strand_id
1 'polypeptide(L)'
;MPLPFFSPAGRLARAQKKIGRGKFEDATRMLVGMLNKGLEPELKPAVFLALAEAETGCGNLGNAGYYARQCEAALQDSAPDENAAETLARARAILAGP
;
A
#
# COMPACT_ATOMS: atom_id res chain seq x y z
N MET A 1 5.50 13.78 24.70
CA MET A 1 4.58 13.52 23.57
C MET A 1 5.39 12.93 22.43
N PRO A 2 5.18 11.67 22.00
CA PRO A 2 5.92 11.09 20.88
C PRO A 2 5.55 11.82 19.58
N LEU A 3 6.55 12.21 18.79
CA LEU A 3 6.39 12.98 17.56
C LEU A 3 5.60 12.17 16.50
N PRO A 4 4.63 12.77 15.79
CA PRO A 4 3.72 12.08 14.86
C PRO A 4 4.40 11.50 13.60
N PHE A 5 5.71 11.72 13.42
CA PHE A 5 6.49 11.24 12.27
C PHE A 5 6.93 9.78 12.38
N PHE A 6 6.85 9.17 13.57
CA PHE A 6 7.25 7.78 13.79
C PHE A 6 6.10 6.77 13.74
N SER A 7 4.84 7.24 13.62
CA SER A 7 3.69 6.34 13.48
C SER A 7 3.70 5.66 12.09
N PRO A 8 3.32 4.38 12.01
CA PRO A 8 3.18 3.68 10.73
C PRO A 8 2.23 4.43 9.75
N ALA A 9 1.14 5.01 10.26
CA ALA A 9 0.21 5.81 9.47
C ALA A 9 0.86 7.07 8.87
N GLY A 10 1.70 7.80 9.62
CA GLY A 10 2.42 8.97 9.10
C GLY A 10 3.43 8.61 8.00
N ARG A 11 4.09 7.44 8.12
CA ARG A 11 4.99 6.93 7.08
C ARG A 11 4.24 6.50 5.82
N LEU A 12 3.06 5.87 5.95
CA LEU A 12 2.18 5.52 4.84
C LEU A 12 1.75 6.77 4.07
N ALA A 13 1.23 7.79 4.76
CA ALA A 13 0.79 9.04 4.14
C ALA A 13 1.93 9.73 3.36
N ARG A 14 3.16 9.66 3.89
CA ARG A 14 4.34 10.17 3.19
C ARG A 14 4.68 9.37 1.94
N ALA A 15 4.53 8.04 1.96
CA ALA A 15 4.72 7.19 0.80
C ALA A 15 3.67 7.48 -0.29
N GLN A 16 2.38 7.56 0.07
CA GLN A 16 1.31 7.94 -0.87
C GLN A 16 1.56 9.32 -1.50
N LYS A 17 2.04 10.29 -0.72
CA LYS A 17 2.43 11.60 -1.24
C LYS A 17 3.58 11.52 -2.25
N LYS A 18 4.48 10.55 -2.14
CA LYS A 18 5.52 10.30 -3.15
C LYS A 18 4.96 9.68 -4.42
N ILE A 19 4.03 8.73 -4.29
CA ILE A 19 3.30 8.12 -5.43
C ILE A 19 2.61 9.22 -6.24
N GLY A 20 1.83 10.10 -5.59
CA GLY A 20 1.18 11.23 -6.27
C GLY A 20 2.14 12.26 -6.87
N ARG A 21 3.44 12.22 -6.52
CA ARG A 21 4.50 13.04 -7.13
C ARG A 21 5.28 12.32 -8.22
N GLY A 22 4.87 11.11 -8.62
CA GLY A 22 5.59 10.26 -9.58
C GLY A 22 6.89 9.67 -9.04
N LYS A 23 7.17 9.79 -7.74
CA LYS A 23 8.39 9.25 -7.10
C LYS A 23 8.14 7.82 -6.63
N PHE A 24 7.91 6.93 -7.58
CA PHE A 24 7.45 5.56 -7.32
C PHE A 24 8.50 4.69 -6.62
N GLU A 25 9.72 4.58 -7.13
CA GLU A 25 10.81 3.81 -6.49
C GLU A 25 11.06 4.24 -5.04
N ASP A 26 10.97 5.55 -4.85
CA ASP A 26 11.24 6.27 -3.62
C ASP A 26 10.11 6.03 -2.59
N ALA A 27 8.90 5.71 -3.06
CA ALA A 27 7.77 5.24 -2.27
C ALA A 27 7.87 3.75 -1.98
N THR A 28 8.20 2.92 -2.98
CA THR A 28 8.40 1.47 -2.82
C THR A 28 9.41 1.18 -1.72
N ARG A 29 10.60 1.81 -1.77
CA ARG A 29 11.64 1.63 -0.72
C ARG A 29 11.12 1.96 0.68
N MET A 30 10.31 3.00 0.82
CA MET A 30 9.72 3.36 2.11
C MET A 30 8.71 2.32 2.59
N LEU A 31 7.83 1.86 1.71
CA LEU A 31 6.77 0.91 2.03
C LEU A 31 7.32 -0.49 2.35
N VAL A 32 8.31 -0.97 1.58
CA VAL A 32 9.04 -2.22 1.89
C VAL A 32 9.75 -2.11 3.26
N GLY A 33 10.36 -0.96 3.54
CA GLY A 33 10.96 -0.69 4.85
C GLY A 33 9.95 -0.68 6.00
N MET A 34 8.68 -0.38 5.73
CA MET A 34 7.61 -0.47 6.72
C MET A 34 7.17 -1.91 6.97
N LEU A 35 7.07 -2.74 5.91
CA LEU A 35 6.76 -4.17 6.05
C LEU A 35 7.84 -4.90 6.87
N ASN A 36 9.12 -4.65 6.58
CA ASN A 36 10.25 -5.31 7.26
C ASN A 36 10.40 -4.93 8.73
N LYS A 37 9.92 -3.75 9.15
CA LYS A 37 10.02 -3.27 10.53
C LYS A 37 8.93 -3.78 11.46
N GLY A 38 8.02 -4.62 10.95
CA GLY A 38 6.81 -5.01 11.65
C GLY A 38 5.76 -3.92 11.48
N LEU A 39 4.69 -4.26 10.79
CA LEU A 39 3.55 -3.37 10.56
C LEU A 39 2.32 -3.93 11.26
N GLU A 40 1.55 -3.06 11.90
CA GLU A 40 0.24 -3.40 12.45
C GLU A 40 -0.64 -4.05 11.38
N PRO A 41 -1.36 -5.14 11.70
CA PRO A 41 -2.15 -5.90 10.74
C PRO A 41 -3.18 -5.04 10.01
N GLU A 42 -3.78 -4.06 10.70
CA GLU A 42 -4.77 -3.12 10.16
C GLU A 42 -4.21 -2.23 9.04
N LEU A 43 -2.90 -1.96 9.04
CA LEU A 43 -2.25 -1.10 8.05
C LEU A 43 -1.64 -1.90 6.90
N LYS A 44 -1.56 -3.23 7.01
CA LYS A 44 -0.98 -4.09 5.96
C LYS A 44 -1.72 -3.93 4.62
N PRO A 45 -3.06 -3.94 4.57
CA PRO A 45 -3.80 -3.74 3.34
C PRO A 45 -3.44 -2.43 2.64
N ALA A 46 -3.42 -1.33 3.39
CA ALA A 46 -3.12 0.00 2.86
C ALA A 46 -1.67 0.10 2.34
N VAL A 47 -0.71 -0.55 3.01
CA VAL A 47 0.68 -0.62 2.55
C VAL A 47 0.82 -1.45 1.27
N PHE A 48 0.14 -2.60 1.18
CA PHE A 48 0.14 -3.42 -0.03
C PHE A 48 -0.50 -2.71 -1.22
N LEU A 49 -1.59 -1.99 -1.00
CA LEU A 49 -2.22 -1.18 -2.04
C LEU A 49 -1.26 -0.09 -2.54
N ALA A 50 -0.64 0.66 -1.62
CA ALA A 50 0.31 1.70 -1.99
C ALA A 50 1.55 1.13 -2.71
N LEU A 51 1.99 -0.09 -2.36
CA LEU A 51 3.05 -0.79 -3.08
C LEU A 51 2.60 -1.17 -4.48
N ALA A 52 1.38 -1.67 -4.64
CA ALA A 52 0.84 -2.00 -5.94
C ALA A 52 0.74 -0.76 -6.85
N GLU A 53 0.27 0.38 -6.32
CA GLU A 53 0.23 1.66 -7.04
C GLU A 53 1.64 2.14 -7.43
N ALA A 54 2.60 2.06 -6.51
CA ALA A 54 3.98 2.44 -6.77
C ALA A 54 4.63 1.54 -7.84
N GLU A 55 4.48 0.21 -7.73
CA GLU A 55 5.02 -0.72 -8.71
C GLU A 55 4.37 -0.57 -10.09
N THR A 56 3.07 -0.24 -10.15
CA THR A 56 2.38 0.11 -11.40
C THR A 56 3.02 1.33 -12.03
N GLY A 57 3.30 2.38 -11.24
CA GLY A 57 4.00 3.58 -11.70
C GLY A 57 5.45 3.33 -12.12
N CYS A 58 6.12 2.33 -11.55
CA CYS A 58 7.44 1.86 -11.98
C CYS A 58 7.40 1.01 -13.27
N GLY A 59 6.20 0.63 -13.76
CA GLY A 59 6.05 -0.32 -14.88
C GLY A 59 6.23 -1.79 -14.50
N ASN A 60 6.38 -2.11 -13.21
CA ASN A 60 6.56 -3.46 -12.70
C ASN A 60 5.21 -4.14 -12.48
N LEU A 61 4.47 -4.41 -13.57
CA LEU A 61 3.11 -4.97 -13.49
C LEU A 61 3.03 -6.32 -12.76
N GLY A 62 4.08 -7.15 -12.86
CA GLY A 62 4.17 -8.42 -12.14
C GLY A 62 4.16 -8.23 -10.61
N ASN A 63 4.97 -7.30 -10.11
CA ASN A 63 5.00 -6.96 -8.69
C ASN A 63 3.72 -6.25 -8.26
N ALA A 64 3.20 -5.36 -9.10
CA ALA A 64 1.94 -4.65 -8.83
C ALA A 64 0.79 -5.64 -8.61
N GLY A 65 0.64 -6.63 -9.49
CA GLY A 65 -0.37 -7.69 -9.34
C GLY A 65 -0.13 -8.57 -8.11
N TYR A 66 1.13 -8.90 -7.80
CA TYR A 66 1.47 -9.64 -6.59
C TYR A 66 1.03 -8.90 -5.31
N TYR A 67 1.35 -7.61 -5.19
CA TYR A 67 0.97 -6.80 -4.03
C TYR A 67 -0.53 -6.51 -3.98
N ALA A 68 -1.20 -6.36 -5.12
CA ALA A 68 -2.65 -6.22 -5.16
C ALA A 68 -3.37 -7.47 -4.63
N ARG A 69 -2.91 -8.68 -4.98
CA ARG A 69 -3.45 -9.94 -4.41
C ARG A 69 -3.18 -10.08 -2.92
N GLN A 70 -1.99 -9.69 -2.45
CA GLN A 70 -1.67 -9.64 -1.03
C GLN A 70 -2.59 -8.67 -0.27
N CYS A 71 -2.94 -7.54 -0.90
CA CYS A 71 -3.91 -6.59 -0.36
C CYS A 71 -5.30 -7.23 -0.22
N GLU A 72 -5.81 -7.90 -1.26
CA GLU A 72 -7.12 -8.59 -1.21
C GLU A 72 -7.15 -9.67 -0.12
N ALA A 73 -6.11 -10.49 -0.01
CA ALA A 73 -6.03 -11.52 1.02
C ALA A 73 -6.02 -10.91 2.44
N ALA A 74 -5.24 -9.84 2.65
CA ALA A 74 -5.18 -9.16 3.95
C ALA A 74 -6.50 -8.47 4.33
N LEU A 75 -7.30 -8.03 3.34
CA LEU A 75 -8.62 -7.45 3.56
C LEU A 75 -9.69 -8.50 3.87
N GLN A 76 -9.59 -9.71 3.33
CA GLN A 76 -10.53 -10.80 3.64
C GLN A 76 -10.46 -11.24 5.10
N ASP A 77 -9.28 -11.14 5.72
CA ASP A 77 -9.07 -11.46 7.14
C ASP A 77 -9.44 -10.30 8.09
N SER A 78 -9.65 -9.09 7.56
CA SER A 78 -9.94 -7.88 8.34
C SER A 78 -11.45 -7.57 8.30
N ALA A 79 -11.99 -6.99 9.38
CA ALA A 79 -13.41 -6.65 9.46
C ALA A 79 -13.86 -5.73 8.30
N PRO A 80 -15.10 -5.87 7.81
CA PRO A 80 -15.62 -5.06 6.70
C PRO A 80 -15.86 -3.62 7.15
N ASP A 81 -14.82 -2.79 7.07
CA ASP A 81 -14.92 -1.33 7.17
C ASP A 81 -15.17 -0.72 5.79
N GLU A 82 -15.81 0.45 5.72
CA GLU A 82 -16.02 1.17 4.44
C GLU A 82 -14.70 1.42 3.68
N ASN A 83 -13.60 1.62 4.41
CA ASN A 83 -12.26 1.77 3.86
C ASN A 83 -11.72 0.46 3.23
N ALA A 84 -12.16 -0.71 3.70
CA ALA A 84 -11.77 -2.01 3.16
C ALA A 84 -12.37 -2.21 1.76
N ALA A 85 -13.61 -1.79 1.54
CA ALA A 85 -14.27 -1.90 0.23
C ALA A 85 -13.58 -1.00 -0.82
N GLU A 86 -13.24 0.23 -0.47
CA GLU A 86 -12.54 1.15 -1.38
C GLU A 86 -11.13 0.64 -1.73
N THR A 87 -10.38 0.17 -0.72
CA THR A 87 -9.04 -0.39 -0.93
C THR A 87 -9.07 -1.64 -1.81
N LEU A 88 -10.08 -2.50 -1.64
CA LEU A 88 -10.28 -3.69 -2.47
C LEU A 88 -10.64 -3.31 -3.92
N ALA A 89 -11.52 -2.32 -4.11
CA ALA A 89 -11.87 -1.82 -5.44
C ALA A 89 -10.64 -1.28 -6.19
N ARG A 90 -9.75 -0.55 -5.50
CA ARG A 90 -8.50 -0.05 -6.08
C ARG A 90 -7.51 -1.17 -6.39
N ALA A 91 -7.37 -2.16 -5.50
CA ALA A 91 -6.51 -3.32 -5.75
C ALA A 91 -6.99 -4.11 -6.99
N ARG A 92 -8.30 -4.28 -7.14
CA ARG A 92 -8.90 -4.91 -8.32
C ARG A 92 -8.70 -4.10 -9.60
N ALA A 93 -8.79 -2.77 -9.52
CA ALA A 93 -8.50 -1.92 -10.68
C ALA A 93 -7.06 -2.11 -11.17
N ILE A 94 -6.09 -2.26 -10.26
CA ILE A 94 -4.68 -2.57 -10.61
C ILE A 94 -4.56 -3.96 -11.25
N LEU A 95 -5.28 -4.96 -10.73
CA LEU A 95 -5.29 -6.31 -11.29
C LEU A 95 -5.99 -6.39 -12.66
N ALA A 96 -7.00 -5.56 -12.90
CA ALA A 96 -7.67 -5.47 -14.19
C ALA A 96 -6.77 -4.86 -15.28
N GLY A 97 -5.70 -4.16 -14.88
CA GLY A 97 -4.77 -3.50 -15.78
C GLY A 97 -5.33 -2.19 -16.37
N PRO A 98 -4.45 -1.30 -16.87
CA PRO A 98 -4.84 -0.14 -17.68
C PRO A 98 -5.29 -0.53 -19.09
#